data_AF-A0A7V4HGI8-F1
#
_entry.id   AF-A0A7V4HGI8-F1
#
_cell.length_a   1.000
_cell.length_b   1.000
_cell.length_c   1.000
_cell.angle_alpha   90.00
_cell.angle_beta   90.00
_cell.angle_gamma   90.00
#
_symmetry.space_group_name_H-M   'P 1'
#
loop_
_entity.id
_entity.type
_entity.pdbx_description
1 polymer ?
#
loop_
_entity_poly.entity_id
_entity_poly.type
_entity_poly.pdbx_seq_one_letter_code
_entity_poly.pdbx_strand_id
1 'polypeptide(L)'
;MTQLMLSYIAAGFKGFGFWAWNYRTAGWEAGEYALLDRTLEPTDRARRVGLIARAARRWRRELWSAHKEPLVGILVDWDNEAIWAALAVDGRDHFRECPVRAQIGASRAFMDANIPWEYVTRSDLVAGLGPRYRIIYAPALLAIRQDLQALLRDYVEGGGRLVMDMPAAHLDDFGRVLPTGRGSWFAELFGGILRDFQFIRESDRVVECAGMRLSGFVTEFEPLAAHVAQRRSDGWPAVTERRYGRGVGVLIHFTASLNCWRPGNRHLQDFIVSASLGPCRPPFTCRGALAYRLAAPSADHIFLINDGPACTARLSFAEPVEGPWEDAVTGENLPPSRPIPLEAHSGRWLRIPKRSSQRRVMIPHRPG
;
A
#
# COMPACT_ATOMS: atom_id res chain seq x y z
N MET A 1 -16.81 -14.88 3.90
CA MET A 1 -16.79 -15.08 2.43
C MET A 1 -16.91 -13.79 1.63
N THR A 2 -17.88 -12.91 1.93
CA THR A 2 -18.06 -11.64 1.19
C THR A 2 -16.77 -10.82 1.18
N GLN A 3 -16.21 -10.54 2.36
CA GLN A 3 -14.93 -9.86 2.50
C GLN A 3 -13.84 -10.46 1.61
N LEU A 4 -13.62 -11.78 1.71
CA LEU A 4 -12.60 -12.49 0.92
C LEU A 4 -12.79 -12.33 -0.60
N MET A 5 -13.99 -12.60 -1.12
CA MET A 5 -14.25 -12.50 -2.55
C MET A 5 -14.14 -11.08 -3.07
N LEU A 6 -14.69 -10.11 -2.34
CA LEU A 6 -14.63 -8.72 -2.76
C LEU A 6 -13.20 -8.19 -2.71
N SER A 7 -12.37 -8.62 -1.75
CA SER A 7 -10.94 -8.31 -1.74
C SER A 7 -10.19 -8.87 -2.95
N TYR A 8 -10.50 -10.10 -3.40
CA TYR A 8 -9.89 -10.64 -4.63
C TYR A 8 -10.31 -9.86 -5.87
N ILE A 9 -11.60 -9.56 -6.02
CA ILE A 9 -12.08 -8.76 -7.15
C ILE A 9 -11.44 -7.36 -7.10
N ALA A 10 -11.45 -6.69 -5.95
CA ALA A 10 -10.83 -5.40 -5.71
C ALA A 10 -9.33 -5.38 -6.04
N ALA A 11 -8.62 -6.48 -5.74
CA ALA A 11 -7.21 -6.64 -6.06
C ALA A 11 -6.96 -6.76 -7.58
N GLY A 12 -8.01 -6.90 -8.40
CA GLY A 12 -7.94 -6.95 -9.86
C GLY A 12 -8.01 -8.35 -10.44
N PHE A 13 -8.30 -9.38 -9.64
CA PHE A 13 -8.32 -10.76 -10.09
C PHE A 13 -9.44 -10.96 -11.11
N LYS A 14 -9.11 -11.48 -12.29
CA LYS A 14 -10.11 -11.79 -13.33
C LYS A 14 -10.75 -13.17 -13.16
N GLY A 15 -10.20 -13.98 -12.25
CA GLY A 15 -10.71 -15.30 -11.85
C GLY A 15 -10.01 -15.78 -10.58
N PHE A 16 -10.72 -16.57 -9.77
CA PHE A 16 -10.19 -17.26 -8.59
C PHE A 16 -11.07 -18.47 -8.27
N GLY A 17 -10.48 -19.47 -7.60
CA GLY A 17 -11.17 -20.69 -7.17
C GLY A 17 -11.16 -20.83 -5.66
N PHE A 18 -12.10 -21.61 -5.12
CA PHE A 18 -12.11 -21.99 -3.72
C PHE A 18 -11.64 -23.43 -3.58
N TRP A 19 -10.64 -23.63 -2.74
CA TRP A 19 -10.36 -24.92 -2.12
C TRP A 19 -11.34 -25.08 -0.96
N ALA A 20 -12.36 -25.93 -1.04
CA ALA A 20 -12.75 -26.78 -2.18
C ALA A 20 -14.28 -26.79 -2.36
N TRP A 21 -14.81 -27.36 -3.45
CA TRP A 21 -16.26 -27.57 -3.60
C TRP A 21 -16.75 -28.61 -2.56
N ASN A 22 -16.19 -29.81 -2.61
CA ASN A 22 -16.40 -30.91 -1.66
C ASN A 22 -15.12 -31.18 -0.84
N TYR A 23 -15.22 -32.00 0.21
CA TYR A 23 -14.09 -32.38 1.06
C TYR A 23 -13.47 -33.72 0.62
N ARG A 24 -12.20 -33.92 0.98
CA ARG A 24 -11.53 -35.22 0.86
C ARG A 24 -12.13 -36.21 1.86
N THR A 25 -12.33 -37.46 1.47
CA THR A 25 -12.92 -38.49 2.34
C THR A 25 -11.91 -39.18 3.26
N ALA A 26 -10.61 -39.05 3.00
CA ALA A 26 -9.54 -39.64 3.81
C ALA A 26 -8.21 -38.89 3.64
N GLY A 27 -7.30 -39.10 4.60
CA GLY A 27 -5.94 -38.53 4.61
C GLY A 27 -5.87 -37.10 5.14
N TRP A 28 -4.80 -36.39 4.76
CA TRP A 28 -4.60 -34.98 5.09
C TRP A 28 -5.75 -34.12 4.56
N GLU A 29 -6.29 -33.22 5.37
CA GLU A 29 -7.47 -32.37 5.11
C GLU A 29 -8.81 -33.13 4.90
N ALA A 30 -8.92 -34.36 5.38
CA ALA A 30 -10.17 -35.11 5.29
C ALA A 30 -11.32 -34.38 6.00
N GLY A 31 -12.35 -34.00 5.23
CA GLY A 31 -13.50 -33.30 5.77
C GLY A 31 -13.34 -31.80 6.00
N GLU A 32 -12.25 -31.20 5.54
CA GLU A 32 -11.94 -29.77 5.68
C GLU A 32 -12.28 -28.96 4.41
N TYR A 33 -12.29 -27.62 4.54
CA TYR A 33 -12.34 -26.61 3.47
C TYR A 33 -13.54 -26.57 2.49
N ALA A 34 -14.37 -27.61 2.39
CA ALA A 34 -15.45 -27.74 1.40
C ALA A 34 -16.46 -26.58 1.43
N LEU A 35 -17.05 -26.16 0.31
CA LEU A 35 -18.22 -25.29 0.30
C LEU A 35 -19.50 -26.05 0.68
N LEU A 36 -19.53 -27.36 0.46
CA LEU A 36 -20.63 -28.23 0.88
C LEU A 36 -20.51 -28.64 2.35
N ASP A 37 -21.63 -29.05 2.94
CA ASP A 37 -21.65 -29.70 4.25
C ASP A 37 -21.34 -31.21 4.15
N ARG A 38 -21.40 -31.92 5.29
CA ARG A 38 -21.14 -33.37 5.38
C ARG A 38 -22.20 -34.24 4.73
N THR A 39 -23.31 -33.66 4.28
CA THR A 39 -24.34 -34.33 3.46
C THR A 39 -24.24 -33.96 1.98
N LEU A 40 -23.19 -33.22 1.59
CA LEU A 40 -22.95 -32.70 0.24
C LEU A 40 -23.97 -31.66 -0.23
N GLU A 41 -24.65 -31.00 0.71
CA GLU A 41 -25.58 -29.91 0.42
C GLU A 41 -24.87 -28.54 0.48
N PRO A 42 -25.30 -27.54 -0.32
CA PRO A 42 -24.74 -26.20 -0.26
C PRO A 42 -24.93 -25.56 1.12
N THR A 43 -23.83 -25.06 1.70
CA THR A 43 -23.85 -24.27 2.94
C THR A 43 -24.16 -22.79 2.67
N ASP A 44 -24.33 -22.00 3.73
CA ASP A 44 -24.51 -20.55 3.61
C ASP A 44 -23.30 -19.84 3.02
N ARG A 45 -22.07 -20.33 3.28
CA ARG A 45 -20.87 -19.84 2.58
C ARG A 45 -20.96 -20.12 1.08
N ALA A 46 -21.45 -21.28 0.66
CA ALA A 46 -21.66 -21.61 -0.76
C ALA A 46 -22.70 -20.70 -1.41
N ARG A 47 -23.83 -20.46 -0.73
CA ARG A 47 -24.88 -19.54 -1.21
C ARG A 47 -24.36 -18.12 -1.37
N ARG A 48 -23.60 -17.61 -0.38
CA ARG A 48 -22.98 -16.27 -0.43
C ARG A 48 -21.96 -16.17 -1.57
N VAL A 49 -21.13 -17.20 -1.76
CA VAL A 49 -20.19 -17.27 -2.89
C VAL A 49 -20.94 -17.23 -4.23
N GLY A 50 -22.02 -18.00 -4.36
CA GLY A 50 -22.83 -18.05 -5.58
C GLY A 50 -23.48 -16.71 -5.94
N LEU A 51 -23.93 -15.93 -4.95
CA LEU A 51 -24.47 -14.58 -5.16
C LEU A 51 -23.42 -13.64 -5.79
N ILE A 52 -22.21 -13.60 -5.22
CA ILE A 52 -21.13 -12.74 -5.70
C ILE A 52 -20.62 -13.23 -7.06
N ALA A 53 -20.53 -14.55 -7.27
CA ALA A 53 -20.13 -15.13 -8.55
C ALA A 53 -21.12 -14.78 -9.69
N ARG A 54 -22.43 -14.77 -9.41
CA ARG A 54 -23.44 -14.31 -10.38
C ARG A 54 -23.25 -12.84 -10.76
N ALA A 55 -22.98 -11.99 -9.77
CA ALA A 55 -22.67 -10.57 -9.99
C ALA A 55 -21.39 -10.38 -10.81
N ALA A 56 -20.30 -11.08 -10.45
CA ALA A 56 -19.04 -11.05 -11.20
C ALA A 56 -19.24 -11.48 -12.65
N ARG A 57 -20.07 -12.51 -12.91
CA ARG A 57 -20.43 -12.93 -14.25
C ARG A 57 -21.24 -11.88 -15.00
N ARG A 58 -22.19 -11.19 -14.34
CA ARG A 58 -23.00 -10.10 -14.92
C ARG A 58 -22.11 -8.94 -15.37
N TRP A 59 -21.14 -8.53 -14.55
CA TRP A 59 -20.28 -7.37 -14.79
C TRP A 59 -18.91 -7.70 -15.39
N ARG A 60 -18.68 -8.94 -15.84
CA ARG A 60 -17.36 -9.44 -16.27
C ARG A 60 -16.65 -8.57 -17.30
N ARG A 61 -17.37 -7.99 -18.27
CA ARG A 61 -16.76 -7.15 -19.33
C ARG A 61 -16.21 -5.85 -18.76
N GLU A 62 -16.93 -5.24 -17.82
CA GLU A 62 -16.46 -4.05 -17.12
C GLU A 62 -15.25 -4.40 -16.25
N LEU A 63 -15.35 -5.47 -15.45
CA LEU A 63 -14.25 -5.95 -14.63
C LEU A 63 -13.00 -6.31 -15.45
N TRP A 64 -13.13 -6.97 -16.61
CA TRP A 64 -11.99 -7.32 -17.47
C TRP A 64 -11.27 -6.11 -18.05
N SER A 65 -12.02 -5.04 -18.37
CA SER A 65 -11.45 -3.78 -18.85
C SER A 65 -11.05 -2.81 -17.74
N ALA A 66 -11.30 -3.16 -16.47
CA ALA A 66 -10.98 -2.31 -15.34
C ALA A 66 -9.51 -2.40 -14.93
N HIS A 67 -8.96 -1.27 -14.47
CA HIS A 67 -7.59 -1.13 -13.96
C HIS A 67 -7.57 -0.42 -12.60
N LYS A 68 -6.46 -0.59 -11.87
CA LYS A 68 -6.16 0.21 -10.67
C LYS A 68 -5.58 1.56 -11.06
N GLU A 69 -5.87 2.58 -10.27
CA GLU A 69 -5.28 3.93 -10.38
C GLU A 69 -4.59 4.27 -9.06
N PRO A 70 -3.39 3.71 -8.80
CA PRO A 70 -2.68 3.91 -7.54
C PRO A 70 -2.15 5.35 -7.43
N LEU A 71 -2.18 5.89 -6.23
CA LEU A 71 -1.46 7.12 -5.90
C LEU A 71 -0.03 6.79 -5.45
N VAL A 72 0.12 5.70 -4.70
CA VAL A 72 1.37 5.25 -4.07
C VAL A 72 1.83 3.91 -4.66
N GLY A 73 3.08 3.83 -5.07
CA GLY A 73 3.78 2.56 -5.31
C GLY A 73 4.61 2.20 -4.08
N ILE A 74 4.40 1.01 -3.50
CA ILE A 74 5.26 0.50 -2.42
C ILE A 74 6.36 -0.35 -3.05
N LEU A 75 7.61 0.10 -2.93
CA LEU A 75 8.75 -0.57 -3.54
C LEU A 75 8.99 -1.93 -2.88
N VAL A 76 9.11 -2.96 -3.72
CA VAL A 76 9.57 -4.31 -3.36
C VAL A 76 10.82 -4.59 -4.18
N ASP A 77 11.91 -4.90 -3.48
CA ASP A 77 13.21 -5.14 -4.10
C ASP A 77 13.82 -6.42 -3.53
N TRP A 78 14.07 -7.39 -4.41
CA TRP A 78 14.56 -8.71 -4.02
C TRP A 78 15.98 -8.67 -3.49
N ASP A 79 16.85 -7.81 -4.06
CA ASP A 79 18.23 -7.69 -3.61
C ASP A 79 18.31 -7.13 -2.18
N ASN A 80 17.45 -6.16 -1.84
CA ASN A 80 17.26 -5.74 -0.45
C ASN A 80 16.82 -6.89 0.47
N GLU A 81 15.84 -7.70 0.05
CA GLU A 81 15.40 -8.88 0.82
C GLU A 81 16.53 -9.90 1.03
N ALA A 82 17.35 -10.12 0.00
CA ALA A 82 18.50 -11.00 0.06
C ALA A 82 19.56 -10.51 1.08
N ILE A 83 19.82 -9.21 1.14
CA ILE A 83 20.73 -8.64 2.14
C ILE A 83 20.16 -8.78 3.55
N TRP A 84 18.86 -8.51 3.76
CA TRP A 84 18.22 -8.75 5.05
C TRP A 84 18.33 -10.21 5.51
N ALA A 85 18.14 -11.16 4.58
CA ALA A 85 18.31 -12.58 4.86
C ALA A 85 19.78 -12.94 5.16
N ALA A 86 20.75 -12.38 4.42
CA ALA A 86 22.17 -12.60 4.66
C ALA A 86 22.64 -12.08 6.04
N LEU A 87 21.99 -11.04 6.56
CA LEU A 87 22.26 -10.49 7.89
C LEU A 87 21.54 -11.25 9.03
N ALA A 88 20.63 -12.16 8.70
CA ALA A 88 19.91 -12.99 9.66
C ALA A 88 20.77 -14.18 10.12
N VAL A 89 21.83 -13.87 10.86
CA VAL A 89 22.73 -14.82 11.52
C VAL A 89 22.27 -15.13 12.95
N ASP A 90 22.94 -16.07 13.63
CA ASP A 90 22.62 -16.47 15.01
C ASP A 90 22.43 -15.27 15.96
N GLY A 91 21.29 -15.23 16.64
CA GLY A 91 20.90 -14.11 17.52
C GLY A 91 20.28 -12.91 16.79
N ARG A 92 20.16 -12.96 15.46
CA ARG A 92 19.54 -11.94 14.59
C ARG A 92 18.52 -12.52 13.60
N ASP A 93 17.99 -13.70 13.89
CA ASP A 93 17.07 -14.41 13.01
C ASP A 93 15.88 -13.60 12.53
N HIS A 94 15.40 -12.67 13.37
CA HIS A 94 14.26 -11.80 13.07
C HIS A 94 14.46 -10.89 11.86
N PHE A 95 15.71 -10.63 11.44
CA PHE A 95 16.02 -9.83 10.26
C PHE A 95 15.47 -10.44 8.96
N ARG A 96 15.31 -11.77 8.89
CA ARG A 96 14.68 -12.44 7.74
C ARG A 96 13.24 -12.00 7.49
N GLU A 97 12.54 -11.53 8.52
CA GLU A 97 11.14 -11.10 8.45
C GLU A 97 10.99 -9.58 8.26
N CYS A 98 12.05 -8.81 8.46
CA CYS A 98 12.01 -7.35 8.41
C CYS A 98 11.44 -6.81 7.08
N PRO A 99 11.87 -7.29 5.89
CA PRO A 99 11.32 -6.77 4.63
C PRO A 99 9.82 -6.95 4.52
N VAL A 100 9.32 -8.17 4.77
CA VAL A 100 7.90 -8.50 4.69
C VAL A 100 7.10 -7.71 5.74
N ARG A 101 7.63 -7.56 6.96
CA ARG A 101 6.99 -6.75 8.01
C ARG A 101 6.90 -5.28 7.59
N ALA A 102 7.95 -4.72 7.00
CA ALA A 102 7.95 -3.34 6.51
C ALA A 102 6.94 -3.14 5.38
N GLN A 103 6.88 -4.07 4.43
CA GLN A 103 5.88 -4.07 3.34
C GLN A 103 4.45 -4.14 3.88
N ILE A 104 4.17 -5.04 4.83
CA ILE A 104 2.87 -5.14 5.50
C ILE A 104 2.53 -3.84 6.23
N GLY A 105 3.49 -3.24 6.94
CA GLY A 105 3.25 -2.02 7.70
C GLY A 105 2.99 -0.79 6.84
N ALA A 106 3.75 -0.60 5.75
CA ALA A 106 3.48 0.43 4.76
C ALA A 106 2.12 0.20 4.08
N SER A 107 1.84 -1.03 3.66
CA SER A 107 0.56 -1.40 3.05
C SER A 107 -0.60 -1.11 3.99
N ARG A 108 -0.48 -1.45 5.27
CA ARG A 108 -1.50 -1.14 6.29
C ARG A 108 -1.71 0.36 6.43
N ALA A 109 -0.64 1.16 6.54
CA ALA A 109 -0.78 2.60 6.69
C ALA A 109 -1.58 3.23 5.54
N PHE A 110 -1.27 2.88 4.29
CA PHE A 110 -2.01 3.39 3.13
C PHE A 110 -3.40 2.77 2.98
N MET A 111 -3.55 1.47 3.25
CA MET A 111 -4.83 0.75 3.20
C MET A 111 -5.84 1.30 4.22
N ASP A 112 -5.43 1.42 5.49
CA ASP A 112 -6.28 1.90 6.59
C ASP A 112 -6.63 3.39 6.46
N ALA A 113 -5.87 4.14 5.65
CA ALA A 113 -6.17 5.51 5.26
C ALA A 113 -6.94 5.63 3.94
N ASN A 114 -7.31 4.51 3.31
CA ASN A 114 -7.98 4.45 2.01
C ASN A 114 -7.23 5.20 0.88
N ILE A 115 -5.89 5.16 0.93
CA ILE A 115 -5.03 5.69 -0.13
C ILE A 115 -4.82 4.60 -1.18
N PRO A 116 -5.14 4.83 -2.47
CA PRO A 116 -4.90 3.84 -3.51
C PRO A 116 -3.40 3.52 -3.63
N TRP A 117 -3.05 2.25 -3.49
CA TRP A 117 -1.68 1.79 -3.55
C TRP A 117 -1.56 0.46 -4.31
N GLU A 118 -0.36 0.17 -4.81
CA GLU A 118 0.05 -1.15 -5.29
C GLU A 118 1.55 -1.35 -5.03
N TYR A 119 2.02 -2.59 -5.13
CA TYR A 119 3.45 -2.86 -5.11
C TYR A 119 4.08 -2.48 -6.46
N VAL A 120 5.30 -1.96 -6.40
CA VAL A 120 6.14 -1.65 -7.56
C VAL A 120 7.49 -2.33 -7.37
N THR A 121 8.03 -2.93 -8.42
CA THR A 121 9.32 -3.62 -8.40
C THR A 121 10.37 -2.87 -9.21
N ARG A 122 11.65 -3.24 -9.05
CA ARG A 122 12.73 -2.76 -9.93
C ARG A 122 12.40 -3.02 -11.41
N SER A 123 11.87 -4.19 -11.75
CA SER A 123 11.49 -4.55 -13.12
C SER A 123 10.43 -3.60 -13.70
N ASP A 124 9.46 -3.18 -12.88
CA ASP A 124 8.45 -2.19 -13.29
C ASP A 124 9.08 -0.82 -13.56
N LEU A 125 10.04 -0.40 -12.73
CA LEU A 125 10.77 0.86 -12.94
C LEU A 125 11.63 0.83 -14.21
N VAL A 126 12.32 -0.30 -14.46
CA VAL A 126 13.07 -0.52 -15.72
C VAL A 126 12.14 -0.46 -16.93
N ALA A 127 10.92 -1.00 -16.81
CA ALA A 127 9.89 -0.92 -17.85
C ALA A 127 9.28 0.48 -18.02
N GLY A 128 9.76 1.49 -17.27
CA GLY A 128 9.30 2.87 -17.37
C GLY A 128 7.96 3.13 -16.67
N LEU A 129 7.53 2.26 -15.76
CA LEU A 129 6.24 2.39 -15.06
C LEU A 129 6.31 3.33 -13.84
N GLY A 130 7.47 3.85 -13.46
CA GLY A 130 7.63 4.79 -12.34
C GLY A 130 6.63 5.97 -12.35
N PRO A 131 6.43 6.69 -13.48
CA PRO A 131 5.48 7.81 -13.56
C PRO A 131 4.02 7.46 -13.30
N ARG A 132 3.66 6.17 -13.25
CA ARG A 132 2.33 5.69 -12.83
C ARG A 132 2.02 6.09 -11.38
N TYR A 133 3.05 6.24 -10.56
CA TYR A 133 2.94 6.56 -9.14
C TYR A 133 3.31 8.01 -8.89
N ARG A 134 2.42 8.75 -8.22
CA ARG A 134 2.76 10.11 -7.75
C ARG A 134 3.78 10.05 -6.62
N ILE A 135 3.76 8.97 -5.86
CA ILE A 135 4.64 8.70 -4.73
C ILE A 135 5.17 7.27 -4.85
N ILE A 136 6.48 7.08 -4.69
CA ILE A 136 7.07 5.78 -4.40
C ILE A 136 7.50 5.80 -2.93
N TYR A 137 6.96 4.86 -2.14
CA TYR A 137 7.36 4.63 -0.76
C TYR A 137 8.24 3.38 -0.71
N ALA A 138 9.46 3.51 -0.20
CA ALA A 138 10.43 2.44 -0.08
C ALA A 138 10.59 2.05 1.41
N PRO A 139 9.85 1.03 1.89
CA PRO A 139 9.81 0.66 3.29
C PRO A 139 11.08 -0.07 3.72
N ALA A 140 11.79 0.43 4.72
CA ALA A 140 12.97 -0.23 5.30
C ALA A 140 13.96 -0.78 4.24
N LEU A 141 14.21 -0.01 3.18
CA LEU A 141 15.11 -0.35 2.08
C LEU A 141 16.56 -0.25 2.55
N LEU A 142 17.01 -1.23 3.33
CA LEU A 142 18.34 -1.30 3.94
C LEU A 142 19.44 -1.28 2.88
N ALA A 143 19.29 -2.06 1.82
CA ALA A 143 20.26 -2.15 0.74
C ALA A 143 19.67 -1.71 -0.59
N ILE A 144 20.50 -1.10 -1.45
CA ILE A 144 20.05 -0.61 -2.76
C ILE A 144 21.15 -0.67 -3.81
N ARG A 145 20.84 -1.34 -4.93
CA ARG A 145 21.69 -1.46 -6.11
C ARG A 145 21.91 -0.13 -6.82
N GLN A 146 23.07 0.04 -7.44
CA GLN A 146 23.40 1.28 -8.17
C GLN A 146 22.41 1.60 -9.32
N ASP A 147 21.91 0.60 -10.03
CA ASP A 147 20.93 0.83 -11.10
C ASP A 147 19.56 1.26 -10.56
N LEU A 148 19.13 0.70 -9.42
CA LEU A 148 17.92 1.17 -8.73
C LEU A 148 18.09 2.59 -8.17
N GLN A 149 19.29 2.96 -7.70
CA GLN A 149 19.58 4.35 -7.31
C GLN A 149 19.37 5.31 -8.49
N ALA A 150 19.86 4.96 -9.68
CA ALA A 150 19.67 5.75 -10.90
C ALA A 150 18.19 5.85 -11.30
N LEU A 151 17.45 4.72 -11.31
CA LEU A 151 16.02 4.71 -11.62
C LEU A 151 15.20 5.60 -10.68
N LEU A 152 15.49 5.55 -9.37
CA LEU A 152 14.80 6.37 -8.38
C LEU A 152 15.18 7.84 -8.48
N ARG A 153 16.44 8.14 -8.81
CA ARG A 153 16.89 9.51 -9.08
C ARG A 153 16.15 10.08 -10.29
N ASP A 154 16.09 9.35 -11.40
CA ASP A 154 15.39 9.76 -12.63
C ASP A 154 13.89 9.95 -12.38
N TYR A 155 13.28 9.05 -11.58
CA TYR A 155 11.89 9.17 -11.15
C TYR A 155 11.64 10.50 -10.42
N VAL A 156 12.48 10.84 -9.44
CA VAL A 156 12.35 12.08 -8.67
C VAL A 156 12.64 13.29 -9.55
N GLU A 157 13.72 13.28 -10.32
CA GLU A 157 14.06 14.36 -11.26
C GLU A 157 12.91 14.62 -12.25
N GLY A 158 12.25 13.55 -12.68
CA GLY A 158 11.07 13.56 -13.55
C GLY A 158 9.83 14.23 -12.97
N GLY A 159 9.73 14.37 -11.64
CA GLY A 159 8.56 14.92 -10.94
C GLY A 159 7.97 14.00 -9.86
N GLY A 160 8.56 12.83 -9.65
CA GLY A 160 8.14 11.86 -8.64
C GLY A 160 8.43 12.31 -7.20
N ARG A 161 7.72 11.72 -6.25
CA ARG A 161 8.01 11.88 -4.81
C ARG A 161 8.50 10.56 -4.25
N LEU A 162 9.77 10.50 -3.84
CA LEU A 162 10.35 9.31 -3.23
C LEU A 162 10.37 9.47 -1.71
N VAL A 163 9.81 8.50 -0.99
CA VAL A 163 9.77 8.48 0.47
C VAL A 163 10.47 7.23 0.97
N MET A 164 11.39 7.37 1.92
CA MET A 164 12.03 6.23 2.61
C MET A 164 11.92 6.41 4.12
N ASP A 165 11.67 5.32 4.85
CA ASP A 165 11.83 5.27 6.30
C ASP A 165 12.98 4.35 6.71
N MET A 166 13.44 4.47 7.96
CA MET A 166 14.67 3.78 8.36
C MET A 166 14.48 2.28 8.63
N PRO A 167 15.43 1.43 8.23
CA PRO A 167 16.67 1.76 7.49
C PRO A 167 16.43 2.14 6.03
N ALA A 168 17.20 3.10 5.51
CA ALA A 168 17.12 3.52 4.12
C ALA A 168 18.53 3.68 3.50
N ALA A 169 18.77 2.97 2.40
CA ALA A 169 19.96 3.10 1.55
C ALA A 169 21.29 3.06 2.34
N HIS A 170 21.39 2.18 3.32
CA HIS A 170 22.58 2.06 4.17
C HIS A 170 23.67 1.22 3.50
N LEU A 171 23.27 0.18 2.77
CA LEU A 171 24.16 -0.79 2.14
C LEU A 171 23.99 -0.83 0.61
N ASP A 172 25.03 -1.22 -0.10
CA ASP A 172 24.94 -1.59 -1.51
C ASP A 172 24.48 -3.05 -1.66
N ASP A 173 24.37 -3.52 -2.90
CA ASP A 173 23.96 -4.90 -3.21
C ASP A 173 25.03 -5.96 -2.92
N PHE A 174 26.21 -5.53 -2.45
CA PHE A 174 27.26 -6.39 -1.90
C PHE A 174 27.31 -6.32 -0.36
N GLY A 175 26.38 -5.61 0.28
CA GLY A 175 26.34 -5.44 1.74
C GLY A 175 27.40 -4.48 2.28
N ARG A 176 28.02 -3.65 1.43
CA ARG A 176 29.01 -2.64 1.84
C ARG A 176 28.31 -1.34 2.17
N VAL A 177 28.86 -0.57 3.11
CA VAL A 177 28.31 0.73 3.50
C VAL A 177 28.29 1.68 2.29
N LEU A 178 27.10 2.21 1.97
CA LEU A 178 26.96 3.20 0.92
C LEU A 178 27.47 4.56 1.38
N PRO A 179 28.22 5.29 0.52
CA PRO A 179 28.55 6.67 0.80
C PRO A 179 27.29 7.55 0.88
N THR A 180 27.17 8.33 1.95
CA THR A 180 26.09 9.30 2.17
C THR A 180 26.59 10.74 2.28
N GLY A 181 27.90 10.96 2.08
CA GLY A 181 28.56 12.26 2.11
C GLY A 181 28.28 13.11 0.86
N ARG A 182 28.87 14.31 0.81
CA ARG A 182 28.76 15.22 -0.35
C ARG A 182 29.19 14.52 -1.64
N GLY A 183 28.42 14.70 -2.72
CA GLY A 183 28.66 14.06 -4.02
C GLY A 183 28.16 12.61 -4.12
N SER A 184 27.58 12.06 -3.05
CA SER A 184 26.83 10.80 -3.15
C SER A 184 25.43 11.02 -3.70
N TRP A 185 24.86 9.98 -4.32
CA TRP A 185 23.47 9.98 -4.78
C TRP A 185 22.50 10.30 -3.64
N PHE A 186 22.78 9.78 -2.44
CA PHE A 186 21.96 9.98 -1.24
C PHE A 186 21.94 11.46 -0.83
N ALA A 187 23.11 12.10 -0.73
CA ALA A 187 23.21 13.50 -0.35
C ALA A 187 22.62 14.44 -1.39
N GLU A 188 22.75 14.11 -2.67
CA GLU A 188 22.14 14.88 -3.76
C GLU A 188 20.62 14.82 -3.69
N LEU A 189 20.07 13.60 -3.62
CA LEU A 189 18.63 13.34 -3.69
C LEU A 189 17.89 13.80 -2.43
N PHE A 190 18.44 13.50 -1.25
CA PHE A 190 17.80 13.81 0.04
C PHE A 190 18.34 15.09 0.70
N GLY A 191 19.38 15.71 0.13
CA GLY A 191 19.81 17.05 0.51
C GLY A 191 20.51 17.16 1.86
N GLY A 192 21.19 16.12 2.32
CA GLY A 192 21.97 16.16 3.54
C GLY A 192 22.86 14.94 3.71
N ILE A 193 23.56 14.87 4.84
CA ILE A 193 24.51 13.81 5.14
C ILE A 193 23.97 12.96 6.27
N LEU A 194 23.91 11.65 6.07
CA LEU A 194 23.70 10.70 7.15
C LEU A 194 25.00 10.57 7.95
N ARG A 195 25.04 11.16 9.15
CA ARG A 195 26.22 11.18 10.03
C ARG A 195 26.35 9.93 10.85
N ASP A 196 25.23 9.46 11.39
CA ASP A 196 25.19 8.25 12.20
C ASP A 196 23.86 7.50 12.04
N PHE A 197 23.93 6.20 12.27
CA PHE A 197 22.82 5.25 12.16
C PHE A 197 22.76 4.42 13.45
N GLN A 198 21.75 4.68 14.26
CA GLN A 198 21.62 4.16 15.61
C GLN A 198 20.35 3.33 15.77
N PHE A 199 20.22 2.67 16.92
CA PHE A 199 19.04 1.89 17.29
C PHE A 199 18.59 2.24 18.70
N ILE A 200 17.32 2.61 18.86
CA ILE A 200 16.69 2.92 20.15
C ILE A 200 15.97 1.68 20.67
N ARG A 201 16.39 1.19 21.83
CA ARG A 201 15.71 0.15 22.62
C ARG A 201 14.75 0.77 23.63
N GLU A 202 13.83 -0.04 24.15
CA GLU A 202 12.87 0.39 25.17
C GLU A 202 13.53 0.86 26.48
N SER A 203 14.73 0.37 26.80
CA SER A 203 15.51 0.77 27.97
C SER A 203 16.29 2.07 27.78
N ASP A 204 16.42 2.56 26.55
CA ASP A 204 17.22 3.75 26.24
C ASP A 204 16.46 5.05 26.59
N ARG A 205 17.15 6.20 26.50
CA ARG A 205 16.53 7.52 26.68
C ARG A 205 15.32 7.67 25.77
N VAL A 206 14.24 8.22 26.33
CA VAL A 206 13.00 8.50 25.58
C VAL A 206 13.28 9.55 24.51
N VAL A 207 13.08 9.16 23.25
CA VAL A 207 13.08 10.06 22.10
C VAL A 207 11.67 10.04 21.51
N GLU A 208 11.13 11.21 21.23
CA GLU A 208 9.75 11.39 20.78
C GLU A 208 9.67 12.16 19.47
N CYS A 209 8.63 11.90 18.69
CA CYS A 209 8.25 12.68 17.52
C CYS A 209 6.73 12.72 17.40
N ALA A 210 6.15 13.93 17.28
CA ALA A 210 4.71 14.13 17.13
C ALA A 210 3.86 13.37 18.18
N GLY A 211 4.32 13.32 19.44
CA GLY A 211 3.65 12.62 20.53
C GLY A 211 3.84 11.08 20.53
N MET A 212 4.65 10.53 19.63
CA MET A 212 5.02 9.12 19.64
C MET A 212 6.39 8.93 20.28
N ARG A 213 6.50 7.95 21.18
CA ARG A 213 7.80 7.41 21.57
C ARG A 213 8.38 6.58 20.42
N LEU A 214 9.61 6.88 20.03
CA LEU A 214 10.30 6.18 18.96
C LEU A 214 11.01 4.92 19.49
N SER A 215 11.03 3.88 18.66
CA SER A 215 11.80 2.65 18.87
C SER A 215 12.30 2.12 17.53
N GLY A 216 13.41 1.40 17.55
CA GLY A 216 14.05 0.88 16.34
C GLY A 216 15.13 1.80 15.80
N PHE A 217 15.41 1.69 14.50
CA PHE A 217 16.45 2.45 13.84
C PHE A 217 16.14 3.94 13.80
N VAL A 218 17.16 4.75 14.00
CA VAL A 218 17.10 6.20 13.91
C VAL A 218 18.39 6.75 13.33
N THR A 219 18.35 7.97 12.80
CA THR A 219 19.52 8.60 12.20
C THR A 219 19.86 9.94 12.79
N GLU A 220 21.15 10.23 12.85
CA GLU A 220 21.67 11.60 12.96
C GLU A 220 21.91 12.12 11.54
N PHE A 221 21.06 13.04 11.10
CA PHE A 221 21.10 13.57 9.74
C PHE A 221 21.43 15.06 9.80
N GLU A 222 22.50 15.44 9.12
CA GLU A 222 22.88 16.85 8.92
C GLU A 222 22.22 17.37 7.64
N PRO A 223 21.16 18.20 7.74
CA PRO A 223 20.56 18.81 6.58
C PRO A 223 21.52 19.83 5.96
N LEU A 224 21.68 19.77 4.63
CA LEU A 224 22.45 20.77 3.87
C LEU A 224 21.52 21.65 3.04
N ALA A 225 20.75 21.02 2.14
CA ALA A 225 19.75 21.65 1.29
C ALA A 225 18.35 21.08 1.53
N ALA A 226 18.21 20.11 2.43
CA ALA A 226 16.94 19.56 2.86
C ALA A 226 16.22 20.52 3.82
N HIS A 227 14.91 20.66 3.64
CA HIS A 227 14.02 21.29 4.60
C HIS A 227 13.65 20.28 5.70
N VAL A 228 13.83 20.65 6.96
CA VAL A 228 13.43 19.82 8.10
C VAL A 228 11.94 20.05 8.39
N ALA A 229 11.09 19.14 7.93
CA ALA A 229 9.64 19.23 8.10
C ALA A 229 9.17 18.88 9.52
N GLN A 230 9.90 18.00 10.21
CA GLN A 230 9.60 17.59 11.58
C GLN A 230 10.89 17.30 12.33
N ARG A 231 10.94 17.64 13.62
CA ARG A 231 12.04 17.30 14.54
C ARG A 231 11.58 16.33 15.61
N ARG A 232 12.56 15.58 16.12
CA ARG A 232 12.46 14.76 17.33
C ARG A 232 12.71 15.61 18.59
N SER A 233 12.37 15.07 19.75
CA SER A 233 12.60 15.70 21.05
C SER A 233 14.08 15.94 21.38
N ASP A 234 15.00 15.21 20.76
CA ASP A 234 16.45 15.37 20.92
C ASP A 234 17.10 16.26 19.85
N GLY A 235 16.30 16.99 19.08
CA GLY A 235 16.76 18.02 18.15
C GLY A 235 17.10 17.50 16.75
N TRP A 236 17.39 16.21 16.59
CA TRP A 236 17.63 15.61 15.27
C TRP A 236 16.37 15.61 14.38
N PRO A 237 16.52 15.69 13.05
CA PRO A 237 15.39 15.60 12.13
C PRO A 237 14.60 14.30 12.31
N ALA A 238 13.27 14.40 12.25
CA ALA A 238 12.38 13.26 12.14
C ALA A 238 11.92 13.06 10.69
N VAL A 239 11.66 14.16 9.97
CA VAL A 239 11.33 14.16 8.54
C VAL A 239 12.09 15.26 7.85
N THR A 240 12.71 14.93 6.71
CA THR A 240 13.31 15.92 5.81
C THR A 240 12.75 15.79 4.41
N GLU A 241 12.68 16.92 3.70
CA GLU A 241 12.26 16.99 2.31
C GLU A 241 13.28 17.77 1.49
N ARG A 242 13.61 17.27 0.29
CA ARG A 242 14.49 17.95 -0.65
C ARG A 242 13.85 17.98 -2.03
N ARG A 243 13.74 19.18 -2.62
CA ARG A 243 13.45 19.31 -4.05
C ARG A 243 14.67 18.90 -4.87
N TYR A 244 14.45 18.00 -5.82
CA TYR A 244 15.46 17.49 -6.75
C TYR A 244 14.84 17.38 -8.14
N GLY A 245 15.38 18.11 -9.12
CA GLY A 245 14.71 18.31 -10.40
C GLY A 245 13.29 18.87 -10.22
N ARG A 246 12.29 18.18 -10.80
CA ARG A 246 10.87 18.55 -10.65
C ARG A 246 10.16 17.86 -9.49
N GLY A 247 10.82 16.93 -8.80
CA GLY A 247 10.23 16.11 -7.74
C GLY A 247 10.80 16.38 -6.35
N VAL A 248 10.53 15.45 -5.44
CA VAL A 248 10.90 15.56 -4.02
C VAL A 248 11.41 14.23 -3.46
N GLY A 249 12.59 14.25 -2.84
CA GLY A 249 13.07 13.19 -1.95
C GLY A 249 12.65 13.47 -0.50
N VAL A 250 12.16 12.46 0.20
CA VAL A 250 11.68 12.54 1.58
C VAL A 250 12.30 11.41 2.40
N LEU A 251 12.87 11.76 3.56
CA LEU A 251 13.33 10.78 4.55
C LEU A 251 12.52 10.90 5.83
N ILE A 252 12.02 9.77 6.30
CA ILE A 252 11.54 9.56 7.67
C ILE A 252 12.73 8.95 8.43
N HIS A 253 13.35 9.73 9.31
CA HIS A 253 14.63 9.45 9.98
C HIS A 253 14.55 8.44 11.13
N PHE A 254 13.50 7.65 11.15
CA PHE A 254 13.29 6.59 12.13
C PHE A 254 12.48 5.44 11.53
N THR A 255 12.48 4.29 12.20
CA THR A 255 11.70 3.11 11.83
C THR A 255 10.21 3.39 11.92
N ALA A 256 9.53 3.42 10.77
CA ALA A 256 8.11 3.73 10.67
C ALA A 256 7.29 2.52 10.21
N SER A 257 7.48 2.09 8.96
CA SER A 257 6.76 0.97 8.34
C SER A 257 6.92 -0.34 9.13
N LEU A 258 8.14 -0.66 9.55
CA LEU A 258 8.45 -1.80 10.41
C LEU A 258 7.73 -1.78 11.76
N ASN A 259 7.31 -0.62 12.26
CA ASN A 259 6.55 -0.48 13.52
C ASN A 259 5.02 -0.49 13.30
N CYS A 260 4.57 -0.71 12.06
CA CYS A 260 3.16 -0.79 11.67
C CYS A 260 2.75 -2.17 11.12
N TRP A 261 3.60 -3.20 11.19
CA TRP A 261 3.31 -4.55 10.66
C TRP A 261 2.24 -5.32 11.44
N ARG A 262 1.95 -4.93 12.68
CA ARG A 262 0.76 -5.34 13.43
C ARG A 262 -0.29 -4.20 13.46
N PRO A 263 -1.59 -4.52 13.60
CA PRO A 263 -2.60 -3.50 13.87
C PRO A 263 -2.36 -2.83 15.24
N GLY A 264 -2.91 -1.63 15.43
CA GLY A 264 -2.92 -0.92 16.71
C GLY A 264 -2.12 0.38 16.76
N ASN A 265 -1.17 0.59 15.85
CA ASN A 265 -0.36 1.81 15.82
C ASN A 265 -0.92 2.88 14.85
N ARG A 266 -2.16 3.33 15.11
CA ARG A 266 -2.87 4.25 14.19
C ARG A 266 -2.16 5.59 14.02
N HIS A 267 -1.60 6.12 15.10
CA HIS A 267 -0.90 7.41 15.07
C HIS A 267 0.33 7.39 14.16
N LEU A 268 1.12 6.32 14.19
CA LEU A 268 2.25 6.16 13.28
C LEU A 268 1.81 5.92 11.83
N GLN A 269 0.72 5.18 11.60
CA GLN A 269 0.17 5.02 10.27
C GLN A 269 -0.27 6.37 9.67
N ASP A 270 -1.00 7.18 10.44
CA ASP A 270 -1.43 8.51 10.01
C ASP A 270 -0.21 9.43 9.78
N PHE A 271 0.85 9.28 10.59
CA PHE A 271 2.14 9.96 10.37
C PHE A 271 2.81 9.56 9.05
N ILE A 272 2.92 8.25 8.76
CA ILE A 272 3.48 7.73 7.49
C ILE A 272 2.71 8.31 6.31
N VAL A 273 1.37 8.28 6.36
CA VAL A 273 0.51 8.80 5.29
C VAL A 273 0.73 10.30 5.12
N SER A 274 0.73 11.07 6.21
CA SER A 274 0.93 12.52 6.19
C SER A 274 2.28 12.90 5.59
N ALA A 275 3.37 12.29 6.09
CA ALA A 275 4.73 12.53 5.59
C ALA A 275 4.88 12.13 4.12
N SER A 276 4.18 11.09 3.69
CA SER A 276 4.27 10.58 2.32
C SER A 276 3.51 11.44 1.31
N LEU A 277 2.28 11.87 1.63
CA LEU A 277 1.39 12.50 0.66
C LEU A 277 1.87 13.88 0.21
N GLY A 278 2.39 14.70 1.13
CA GLY A 278 2.71 16.10 0.84
C GLY A 278 1.53 16.84 0.16
N PRO A 279 1.71 17.38 -1.06
CA PRO A 279 0.63 18.06 -1.78
C PRO A 279 -0.37 17.10 -2.45
N CYS A 280 -0.07 15.80 -2.53
CA CYS A 280 -0.95 14.84 -3.19
C CYS A 280 -2.25 14.64 -2.39
N ARG A 281 -3.35 14.41 -3.11
CA ARG A 281 -4.65 14.09 -2.52
C ARG A 281 -5.18 12.81 -3.16
N PRO A 282 -5.79 11.90 -2.38
CA PRO A 282 -6.39 10.71 -2.95
C PRO A 282 -7.63 11.07 -3.78
N PRO A 283 -7.95 10.29 -4.83
CA PRO A 283 -9.11 10.56 -5.69
C PRO A 283 -10.45 10.32 -4.99
N PHE A 284 -10.45 9.58 -3.88
CA PHE A 284 -11.60 9.38 -3.02
C PHE A 284 -11.15 9.22 -1.57
N THR A 285 -12.11 9.34 -0.66
CA THR A 285 -11.93 9.04 0.77
C THR A 285 -13.09 8.18 1.25
N CYS A 286 -12.82 7.25 2.16
CA CYS A 286 -13.85 6.45 2.81
C CYS A 286 -13.66 6.51 4.33
N ARG A 287 -14.77 6.67 5.06
CA ARG A 287 -14.83 6.54 6.53
C ARG A 287 -15.70 5.34 6.89
N GLY A 288 -15.31 4.60 7.94
CA GLY A 288 -16.08 3.48 8.48
C GLY A 288 -15.82 2.12 7.83
N ALA A 289 -15.12 2.07 6.69
CA ALA A 289 -14.72 0.85 6.01
C ALA A 289 -13.46 1.05 5.16
N LEU A 290 -12.80 -0.04 4.80
CA LEU A 290 -11.80 -0.02 3.73
C LEU A 290 -12.52 0.09 2.38
N ALA A 291 -11.92 0.81 1.44
CA ALA A 291 -12.49 1.06 0.13
C ALA A 291 -11.43 0.89 -0.96
N TYR A 292 -11.74 0.05 -1.93
CA TYR A 292 -10.93 -0.16 -3.12
C TYR A 292 -11.70 0.23 -4.37
N ARG A 293 -11.00 0.76 -5.38
CA ARG A 293 -11.59 1.17 -6.65
C ARG A 293 -10.92 0.45 -7.81
N LEU A 294 -11.75 -0.11 -8.68
CA LEU A 294 -11.37 -0.49 -10.04
C LEU A 294 -12.07 0.43 -11.03
N ALA A 295 -11.29 1.11 -11.85
CA ALA A 295 -11.81 2.03 -12.86
C ALA A 295 -11.96 1.29 -14.19
N ALA A 296 -13.20 1.19 -14.70
CA ALA A 296 -13.49 0.69 -16.05
C ALA A 296 -13.94 1.85 -16.96
N PRO A 297 -13.94 1.68 -18.30
CA PRO A 297 -14.41 2.73 -19.21
C PRO A 297 -15.89 3.11 -19.01
N SER A 298 -16.76 2.16 -18.65
CA SER A 298 -18.21 2.38 -18.50
C SER A 298 -18.67 2.62 -17.06
N ALA A 299 -17.89 2.22 -16.06
CA ALA A 299 -18.25 2.32 -14.66
C ALA A 299 -17.01 2.30 -13.76
N ASP A 300 -17.13 2.87 -12.57
CA ASP A 300 -16.23 2.55 -11.46
C ASP A 300 -16.86 1.45 -10.60
N HIS A 301 -16.03 0.50 -10.18
CA HIS A 301 -16.41 -0.51 -9.20
C HIS A 301 -15.70 -0.21 -7.88
N ILE A 302 -16.48 0.07 -6.84
CA ILE A 302 -15.99 0.32 -5.49
C ILE A 302 -16.30 -0.88 -4.60
N PHE A 303 -15.31 -1.36 -3.88
CA PHE A 303 -15.44 -2.49 -2.96
C PHE A 303 -15.22 -1.96 -1.55
N LEU A 304 -16.29 -1.93 -0.77
CA LEU A 304 -16.26 -1.59 0.65
C LEU A 304 -16.07 -2.87 1.45
N ILE A 305 -15.07 -2.89 2.33
CA ILE A 305 -14.75 -4.05 3.15
C ILE A 305 -14.88 -3.66 4.62
N ASN A 306 -15.70 -4.41 5.37
CA ASN A 306 -15.85 -4.26 6.81
C ASN A 306 -15.19 -5.44 7.52
N ASP A 307 -14.14 -5.18 8.28
CA ASP A 307 -13.41 -6.18 9.08
C ASP A 307 -13.75 -6.12 10.58
N GLY A 308 -14.92 -5.58 10.92
CA GLY A 308 -15.37 -5.45 12.30
C GLY A 308 -16.87 -5.65 12.48
N PRO A 309 -17.44 -5.16 13.59
CA PRO A 309 -18.88 -5.13 13.83
C PRO A 309 -19.64 -4.41 12.70
N ALA A 310 -20.95 -4.63 12.63
CA ALA A 310 -21.79 -3.94 11.66
C ALA A 310 -21.60 -2.42 11.78
N CYS A 311 -21.43 -1.75 10.64
CA CYS A 311 -21.05 -0.36 10.60
C CYS A 311 -21.71 0.37 9.43
N THR A 312 -21.29 1.61 9.22
CA THR A 312 -21.76 2.42 8.10
C THR A 312 -20.57 3.13 7.46
N ALA A 313 -20.45 2.97 6.15
CA ALA A 313 -19.42 3.62 5.36
C ALA A 313 -19.90 4.94 4.76
N ARG A 314 -19.00 5.92 4.65
CA ARG A 314 -19.23 7.18 3.93
C ARG A 314 -18.13 7.38 2.90
N LEU A 315 -18.53 7.40 1.64
CA LEU A 315 -17.64 7.56 0.49
C LEU A 315 -17.78 8.97 -0.09
N SER A 316 -16.64 9.62 -0.31
CA SER A 316 -16.56 10.93 -0.96
C SER A 316 -15.50 10.88 -2.05
N PHE A 317 -15.73 11.59 -3.16
CA PHE A 317 -14.82 11.66 -4.29
C PHE A 317 -14.29 13.09 -4.44
N ALA A 318 -13.06 13.21 -4.95
CA ALA A 318 -12.46 14.52 -5.23
C ALA A 318 -13.19 15.24 -6.37
N GLU A 319 -13.63 14.48 -7.38
CA GLU A 319 -14.51 14.97 -8.45
C GLU A 319 -15.95 14.48 -8.20
N PRO A 320 -16.98 15.31 -8.47
CA PRO A 320 -18.37 14.89 -8.35
C PRO A 320 -18.65 13.65 -9.22
N VAL A 321 -19.15 12.59 -8.58
CA VAL A 321 -19.59 11.38 -9.28
C VAL A 321 -21.11 11.43 -9.44
N GLU A 322 -21.55 11.68 -10.68
CA GLU A 322 -22.96 11.79 -11.03
C GLU A 322 -23.53 10.46 -11.53
N GLY A 323 -24.66 10.03 -10.98
CA GLY A 323 -25.37 8.83 -11.42
C GLY A 323 -25.86 7.96 -10.26
N PRO A 324 -26.77 7.01 -10.52
CA PRO A 324 -27.23 6.08 -9.49
C PRO A 324 -26.09 5.13 -9.11
N TRP A 325 -25.87 4.94 -7.81
CA TRP A 325 -24.97 3.88 -7.35
C TRP A 325 -25.81 2.61 -7.25
N GLU A 326 -25.33 1.50 -7.81
CA GLU A 326 -25.99 0.19 -7.74
C GLU A 326 -25.15 -0.72 -6.86
N ASP A 327 -25.77 -1.41 -5.90
CA ASP A 327 -25.15 -2.60 -5.33
C ASP A 327 -25.06 -3.67 -6.42
N ALA A 328 -23.85 -3.96 -6.88
CA ALA A 328 -23.63 -4.86 -8.00
C ALA A 328 -24.10 -6.30 -7.74
N VAL A 329 -24.27 -6.70 -6.47
CA VAL A 329 -24.73 -8.02 -6.06
C VAL A 329 -26.25 -8.08 -5.95
N THR A 330 -26.87 -7.10 -5.29
CA THR A 330 -28.32 -7.10 -5.02
C THR A 330 -29.15 -6.36 -6.06
N GLY A 331 -28.54 -5.45 -6.83
CA GLY A 331 -29.24 -4.52 -7.73
C GLY A 331 -29.91 -3.35 -7.02
N GLU A 332 -29.70 -3.20 -5.70
CA GLU A 332 -30.27 -2.09 -4.92
C GLU A 332 -29.70 -0.75 -5.38
N ASN A 333 -30.58 0.23 -5.63
CA ASN A 333 -30.17 1.60 -5.91
C ASN A 333 -29.84 2.32 -4.60
N LEU A 334 -28.60 2.82 -4.51
CA LEU A 334 -28.10 3.57 -3.38
C LEU A 334 -27.95 5.05 -3.78
N PRO A 335 -28.58 5.98 -3.05
CA PRO A 335 -28.40 7.39 -3.33
C PRO A 335 -26.96 7.83 -3.03
N PRO A 336 -26.30 8.59 -3.94
CA PRO A 336 -25.01 9.18 -3.67
C PRO A 336 -25.05 10.00 -2.37
N SER A 337 -23.93 10.08 -1.65
CA SER A 337 -23.77 10.82 -0.38
C SER A 337 -24.49 10.28 0.87
N ARG A 338 -25.35 9.26 0.74
CA ARG A 338 -25.92 8.62 1.94
C ARG A 338 -24.94 7.64 2.59
N PRO A 339 -25.00 7.51 3.93
CA PRO A 339 -24.27 6.46 4.62
C PRO A 339 -24.68 5.06 4.10
N ILE A 340 -23.70 4.20 3.84
CA ILE A 340 -23.90 2.86 3.28
C ILE A 340 -23.78 1.83 4.41
N PRO A 341 -24.84 1.10 4.77
CA PRO A 341 -24.77 0.08 5.80
C PRO A 341 -23.94 -1.12 5.34
N LEU A 342 -23.14 -1.66 6.26
CA LEU A 342 -22.32 -2.86 6.07
C LEU A 342 -22.57 -3.85 7.20
N GLU A 343 -22.85 -5.11 6.85
CA GLU A 343 -22.90 -6.23 7.79
C GLU A 343 -21.54 -6.41 8.49
N ALA A 344 -21.54 -7.01 9.68
CA ALA A 344 -20.30 -7.38 10.38
C ALA A 344 -19.47 -8.36 9.55
N HIS A 345 -18.14 -8.18 9.53
CA HIS A 345 -17.18 -9.07 8.84
C HIS A 345 -17.57 -9.41 7.38
N SER A 346 -18.03 -8.40 6.64
CA SER A 346 -18.62 -8.53 5.30
C SER A 346 -18.08 -7.44 4.36
N GLY A 347 -18.82 -7.13 3.30
CA GLY A 347 -18.49 -6.06 2.40
C GLY A 347 -19.61 -5.77 1.42
N ARG A 348 -19.43 -4.71 0.64
CA ARG A 348 -20.41 -4.26 -0.35
C ARG A 348 -19.71 -3.86 -1.63
N TRP A 349 -20.27 -4.26 -2.75
CA TRP A 349 -19.74 -3.94 -4.07
C TRP A 349 -20.66 -2.93 -4.75
N LEU A 350 -20.17 -1.71 -4.90
CA LEU A 350 -20.87 -0.64 -5.60
C LEU A 350 -20.40 -0.59 -7.04
N ARG A 351 -21.34 -0.47 -7.97
CA ARG A 351 -21.11 -0.11 -9.35
C ARG A 351 -21.63 1.30 -9.58
N ILE A 352 -20.77 2.16 -10.12
CA ILE A 352 -21.08 3.56 -10.36
C ILE A 352 -20.87 3.86 -11.85
N PRO A 353 -21.93 3.93 -12.68
CA PRO A 353 -21.81 4.15 -14.11
C PRO A 353 -21.19 5.52 -14.44
N LYS A 354 -20.30 5.57 -15.44
CA LYS A 354 -19.76 6.83 -15.97
C LYS A 354 -20.69 7.42 -17.02
N ARG A 355 -20.94 8.73 -16.97
CA ARG A 355 -21.66 9.43 -18.05
C ARG A 355 -20.86 9.42 -19.35
N SER A 356 -21.53 9.53 -20.49
CA SER A 356 -20.93 9.54 -21.83
C SER A 356 -19.81 10.57 -22.00
N SER A 357 -19.87 11.71 -21.30
CA SER A 357 -18.85 12.78 -21.30
C SER A 357 -17.60 12.47 -20.47
N GLN A 358 -17.64 11.48 -19.58
CA GLN A 358 -16.50 11.05 -18.74
C GLN A 358 -15.77 9.82 -19.31
N ARG A 359 -16.18 9.33 -20.49
CA ARG A 359 -15.46 8.31 -21.24
C ARG A 359 -14.18 8.93 -21.80
N ARG A 360 -13.14 9.06 -20.97
CA ARG A 360 -11.80 9.38 -21.48
C ARG A 360 -11.47 8.33 -22.54
N VAL A 361 -11.22 8.79 -23.77
CA VAL A 361 -10.68 7.96 -24.83
C VAL A 361 -9.32 7.49 -24.34
N MET A 362 -9.25 6.24 -23.86
CA MET A 362 -7.96 5.64 -23.56
C MET A 362 -7.23 5.46 -24.89
N ILE A 363 -6.13 6.19 -25.04
CA ILE A 363 -5.14 5.89 -26.08
C ILE A 363 -4.67 4.45 -25.80
N PRO A 364 -4.80 3.52 -26.75
CA PRO A 364 -4.46 2.12 -26.51
C PRO A 364 -2.97 2.03 -26.14
N HIS A 365 -2.72 1.48 -24.95
CA HIS A 365 -1.40 1.05 -24.55
C HIS A 365 -1.00 -0.07 -25.53
N ARG A 366 -0.05 0.23 -26.43
CA ARG A 366 0.53 -0.81 -27.28
C ARG A 366 1.32 -1.75 -26.36
N PRO A 367 1.05 -3.07 -26.38
CA PRO A 367 1.96 -4.02 -25.77
C PRO A 367 3.26 -3.99 -26.59
N GLY A 368 4.35 -3.60 -25.93
CA GLY A 368 5.72 -3.80 -26.40
C GLY A 368 6.29 -5.05 -25.77
#